data_AF-A0A511ASL2-F1
#
_entry.id   AF-A0A511ASL2-F1
#
_cell.length_a   1.000
_cell.length_b   1.000
_cell.length_c   1.000
_cell.angle_alpha   90.00
_cell.angle_beta   90.00
_cell.angle_gamma   90.00
#
_symmetry.space_group_name_H-M   'P 1'
#
loop_
_entity.id
_entity.type
_entity.pdbx_description
1 polymer ?
#
loop_
_entity_poly.entity_id
_entity_poly.type
_entity_poly.pdbx_seq_one_letter_code
_entity_poly.pdbx_strand_id
1 'polypeptide(L)'
;MPTRYTAEIKPVNEDMIGTSVSGKAELIEDGDTWKIKIEATGTPPNMMHWSHFHGFPDGKKGKVPSKAADTNGDGFIDLPEVYEVAGQTMVPFDNAPQDINVPHDDYPHSDEEGNWKYEF
;
A
#
# COMPACT_ATOMS: atom_id res chain seq x y z
N MET A 1 -0.03 13.37 23.68
CA MET A 1 -1.30 13.25 22.94
C MET A 1 -0.97 12.53 21.65
N PRO A 2 -1.80 11.58 21.20
CA PRO A 2 -1.50 10.81 20.00
C PRO A 2 -1.55 11.69 18.75
N THR A 3 -0.63 11.47 17.82
CA THR A 3 -0.63 12.07 16.48
C THR A 3 -1.36 11.14 15.52
N ARG A 4 -2.25 11.68 14.69
CA ARG A 4 -3.02 10.89 13.72
C ARG A 4 -2.64 11.27 12.29
N TYR A 5 -2.37 10.25 11.50
CA TYR A 5 -2.12 10.33 10.06
C TYR A 5 -3.17 9.54 9.30
N THR A 6 -3.57 10.04 8.14
CA THR A 6 -4.56 9.37 7.29
C THR A 6 -4.13 9.41 5.83
N ALA A 7 -4.40 8.33 5.09
CA ALA A 7 -4.22 8.28 3.64
C ALA A 7 -5.47 7.68 2.97
N GLU A 8 -5.76 8.12 1.76
CA GLU A 8 -6.75 7.52 0.86
C GLU A 8 -6.05 6.52 -0.06
N ILE A 9 -6.62 5.33 -0.21
CA ILE A 9 -6.16 4.31 -1.15
C ILE A 9 -6.94 4.50 -2.45
N LYS A 10 -6.21 4.63 -3.56
CA LYS A 10 -6.74 4.88 -4.90
C LYS A 10 -6.19 3.84 -5.85
N PRO A 11 -6.95 3.46 -6.89
CA PRO A 11 -6.45 2.52 -7.86
C PRO A 11 -5.41 3.21 -8.76
N VAL A 12 -4.46 2.42 -9.25
CA VAL A 12 -3.41 2.87 -10.18
C VAL A 12 -3.38 2.08 -11.48
N ASN A 13 -3.96 0.86 -11.48
CA ASN A 13 -3.98 -0.09 -12.60
C ASN A 13 -5.39 -0.66 -12.85
N GLU A 14 -6.45 0.05 -12.46
CA GLU A 14 -7.84 -0.45 -12.49
C GLU A 14 -8.30 -0.93 -13.87
N ASP A 15 -7.88 -0.24 -14.93
CA ASP A 15 -8.25 -0.59 -16.31
C ASP A 15 -7.69 -1.95 -16.73
N MET A 16 -6.52 -2.31 -16.20
CA MET A 16 -5.83 -3.56 -16.52
C MET A 16 -6.20 -4.71 -15.57
N ILE A 17 -6.41 -4.41 -14.29
CA ILE A 17 -6.77 -5.41 -13.27
C ILE A 17 -8.26 -5.78 -13.36
N GLY A 18 -9.12 -4.85 -13.81
CA GLY A 18 -10.57 -5.05 -13.89
C GLY A 18 -11.31 -4.86 -12.57
N THR A 19 -10.61 -4.47 -11.51
CA THR A 19 -11.18 -4.06 -10.21
C THR A 19 -10.66 -2.69 -9.82
N SER A 20 -11.48 -1.91 -9.12
CA SER A 20 -11.11 -0.57 -8.68
C SER A 20 -11.13 -0.49 -7.16
N VAL A 21 -9.94 -0.52 -6.55
CA VAL A 21 -9.79 -0.41 -5.10
C VAL A 21 -10.14 0.98 -4.60
N SER A 22 -10.81 1.06 -3.46
CA SER A 22 -11.00 2.28 -2.67
C SER A 22 -10.80 1.95 -1.20
N GLY A 23 -10.13 2.82 -0.45
CA GLY A 23 -9.86 2.53 0.95
C GLY A 23 -9.27 3.70 1.73
N LYS A 24 -8.99 3.43 3.01
CA LYS A 24 -8.40 4.37 3.94
C LYS A 24 -7.37 3.67 4.81
N ALA A 25 -6.22 4.32 5.00
CA ALA A 25 -5.28 4.00 6.06
C ALA A 25 -5.37 5.06 7.17
N GLU A 26 -5.32 4.61 8.42
CA GLU A 26 -5.18 5.44 9.61
C GLU A 26 -4.01 4.92 10.44
N LEU A 27 -3.11 5.84 10.80
CA LEU A 27 -1.97 5.57 11.65
C LEU A 27 -2.02 6.48 12.85
N ILE A 28 -1.85 5.91 14.03
CA ILE A 28 -1.88 6.64 15.30
C ILE A 28 -0.55 6.39 16.00
N GLU A 29 0.22 7.46 16.15
CA GLU A 29 1.46 7.50 16.93
C GLU A 29 1.13 7.93 18.35
N ASP A 30 1.44 7.09 19.35
CA ASP A 30 1.25 7.39 20.77
C ASP A 30 2.52 7.00 21.55
N GLY A 31 3.42 7.96 21.72
CA GLY A 31 4.75 7.71 22.29
C GLY A 31 5.55 6.78 21.40
N ASP A 32 6.01 5.65 21.95
CA ASP A 32 6.77 4.63 21.22
C ASP A 32 5.89 3.56 20.56
N THR A 33 4.56 3.76 20.54
CA THR A 33 3.61 2.81 19.97
C THR A 33 2.98 3.38 18.70
N TRP A 34 2.90 2.54 17.67
CA TRP A 34 2.11 2.79 16.48
C TRP A 34 0.91 1.86 16.46
N LYS A 35 -0.25 2.40 16.10
CA LYS A 35 -1.43 1.61 15.70
C LYS A 35 -1.70 1.88 14.23
N ILE A 36 -1.88 0.82 13.46
CA ILE A 36 -2.12 0.91 12.02
C ILE A 36 -3.45 0.22 11.74
N LYS A 37 -4.34 0.92 11.05
CA LYS A 37 -5.59 0.35 10.54
C LYS A 37 -5.74 0.70 9.08
N ILE A 38 -5.93 -0.31 8.25
CA ILE A 38 -6.18 -0.14 6.83
C ILE A 38 -7.39 -0.96 6.42
N GLU A 39 -8.30 -0.32 5.71
CA GLU A 39 -9.50 -0.95 5.17
C GLU A 39 -9.65 -0.53 3.71
N ALA A 40 -9.84 -1.51 2.83
CA ALA A 40 -10.06 -1.30 1.41
C ALA A 40 -11.13 -2.25 0.88
N THR A 41 -11.83 -1.84 -0.16
CA THR A 41 -12.82 -2.64 -0.88
C THR A 41 -12.59 -2.51 -2.39
N GLY A 42 -13.12 -3.45 -3.16
CA GLY A 42 -12.91 -3.48 -4.61
C GLY A 42 -11.50 -3.91 -5.01
N THR A 43 -10.80 -4.63 -4.13
CA THR A 43 -9.58 -5.37 -4.51
C THR A 43 -9.96 -6.65 -5.25
N PRO A 44 -9.05 -7.26 -6.03
CA PRO A 44 -9.22 -8.63 -6.50
C PRO A 44 -9.57 -9.56 -5.33
N PRO A 45 -10.65 -10.38 -5.41
CA PRO A 45 -11.12 -11.21 -4.30
C PRO A 45 -10.18 -12.41 -4.06
N ASN A 46 -10.15 -12.91 -2.82
CA ASN A 46 -9.32 -14.04 -2.39
C ASN A 46 -7.82 -13.91 -2.75
N MET A 47 -7.31 -12.69 -2.85
CA MET A 47 -5.94 -12.41 -3.29
C MET A 47 -5.13 -11.82 -2.14
N MET A 48 -3.87 -12.24 -2.03
CA MET A 48 -2.88 -11.61 -1.19
C MET A 48 -2.56 -10.20 -1.70
N HIS A 49 -2.51 -9.21 -0.81
CA HIS A 49 -2.10 -7.85 -1.17
C HIS A 49 -0.88 -7.44 -0.37
N TRP A 50 0.26 -7.28 -1.06
CA TRP A 50 1.46 -6.74 -0.46
C TRP A 50 1.26 -5.25 -0.21
N SER A 51 1.23 -4.89 1.07
CA SER A 51 1.08 -3.50 1.49
C SER A 51 2.23 -3.13 2.41
N HIS A 52 2.77 -1.94 2.21
CA HIS A 52 3.98 -1.46 2.85
C HIS A 52 4.07 0.06 2.70
N PHE A 53 4.90 0.69 3.52
CA PHE A 53 5.25 2.09 3.28
C PHE A 53 6.13 2.25 2.03
N HIS A 54 5.99 3.42 1.40
CA HIS A 54 6.93 3.93 0.40
C HIS A 54 7.58 5.23 0.88
N GLY A 55 8.84 5.44 0.53
CA GLY A 55 9.55 6.66 0.89
C GLY A 55 10.89 6.81 0.20
N PHE A 56 11.44 8.02 0.27
CA PHE A 56 12.77 8.34 -0.25
C PHE A 56 13.76 8.58 0.91
N PRO A 57 15.01 8.08 0.82
CA PRO A 57 16.02 8.27 1.87
C PRO A 57 16.39 9.73 2.14
N ASP A 58 16.17 10.62 1.16
CA ASP A 58 16.42 12.06 1.26
C ASP A 58 15.26 12.86 1.87
N GLY A 59 14.18 12.17 2.30
CA GLY A 59 12.99 12.80 2.88
C GLY A 59 12.05 13.44 1.85
N LYS A 60 12.30 13.28 0.55
CA LYS A 60 11.35 13.67 -0.50
C LYS A 60 10.02 12.96 -0.27
N LYS A 61 8.92 13.70 -0.42
CA LYS A 61 7.56 13.14 -0.31
C LYS A 61 7.23 12.30 -1.54
N GLY A 62 6.85 11.05 -1.32
CA GLY A 62 6.23 10.20 -2.33
C GLY A 62 4.89 10.76 -2.79
N LYS A 63 4.49 10.38 -4.00
CA LYS A 63 3.19 10.71 -4.59
C LYS A 63 2.51 9.43 -5.04
N VAL A 64 1.18 9.44 -5.10
CA VAL A 64 0.44 8.39 -5.79
C VAL A 64 0.78 8.48 -7.28
N PRO A 65 1.27 7.39 -7.91
CA PRO A 65 1.54 7.36 -9.35
C PRO A 65 0.29 7.69 -10.16
N SER A 66 0.48 8.38 -11.27
CA SER A 66 -0.55 8.52 -12.30
C SER A 66 -0.15 7.68 -13.51
N LYS A 67 -1.04 7.53 -14.50
CA LYS A 67 -0.75 6.83 -15.76
C LYS A 67 0.48 7.36 -16.51
N ALA A 68 0.98 8.56 -16.18
CA ALA A 68 2.23 9.07 -16.75
C ALA A 68 3.50 8.38 -16.19
N ALA A 69 3.35 7.55 -15.15
CA ALA A 69 4.43 6.75 -14.59
C ALA A 69 4.68 5.46 -15.38
N ASP A 70 3.72 5.01 -16.20
CA ASP A 70 3.91 3.90 -17.15
C ASP A 70 4.88 4.35 -18.25
N THR A 71 6.16 4.07 -18.03
CA THR A 71 7.28 4.43 -18.90
C THR A 71 7.58 3.38 -19.94
N ASN A 72 7.20 2.13 -19.68
CA ASN A 72 7.39 1.02 -20.61
C ASN A 72 6.23 0.91 -21.63
N GLY A 73 5.08 1.53 -21.35
CA GLY A 73 3.91 1.63 -22.23
C GLY A 73 3.06 0.37 -22.29
N ASP A 74 3.14 -0.52 -21.30
CA ASP A 74 2.39 -1.78 -21.29
C ASP A 74 1.01 -1.69 -20.61
N GLY A 75 0.67 -0.51 -20.08
CA GLY A 75 -0.60 -0.21 -19.43
C GLY A 75 -0.59 -0.46 -17.92
N PHE A 76 0.48 -1.01 -17.36
CA PHE A 76 0.67 -1.16 -15.92
C PHE A 76 1.65 -0.10 -15.40
N ILE A 77 1.42 0.34 -14.17
CA ILE A 77 2.43 1.01 -13.37
C ILE A 77 3.13 -0.08 -12.55
N ASP A 78 4.34 -0.41 -12.96
CA ASP A 78 5.15 -1.48 -12.38
C ASP A 78 5.99 -1.01 -11.18
N LEU A 79 6.52 -1.97 -10.42
CA LEU A 79 7.34 -1.69 -9.24
C LEU A 79 8.53 -0.74 -9.51
N PRO A 80 9.34 -0.89 -10.58
CA PRO A 80 10.41 0.07 -10.88
C PRO A 80 9.89 1.49 -11.17
N GLU A 81 8.70 1.61 -11.75
CA GLU A 81 8.09 2.89 -12.10
C GLU A 81 7.50 3.58 -10.88
N VAL A 82 6.93 2.80 -9.97
CA VAL A 82 6.50 3.28 -8.64
C VAL A 82 7.67 3.86 -7.87
N TYR A 83 8.88 3.29 -7.96
CA TYR A 83 10.04 3.76 -7.22
C TYR A 83 10.47 5.20 -7.56
N GLU A 84 10.30 5.63 -8.81
CA GLU A 84 10.63 7.00 -9.23
C GLU A 84 9.65 8.04 -8.65
N VAL A 85 8.40 7.63 -8.39
CA VAL A 85 7.30 8.52 -7.99
C VAL A 85 7.01 8.48 -6.48
N ALA A 86 6.93 7.28 -5.92
CA ALA A 86 6.55 7.02 -4.53
C ALA A 86 7.75 6.70 -3.63
N GLY A 87 8.87 6.24 -4.21
CA GLY A 87 10.06 5.80 -3.48
C GLY A 87 10.09 4.29 -3.25
N GLN A 88 11.10 3.82 -2.53
CA GLN A 88 11.33 2.39 -2.30
C GLN A 88 10.30 1.79 -1.35
N THR A 89 10.04 0.49 -1.48
CA THR A 89 9.28 -0.30 -0.49
C THR A 89 10.05 -0.36 0.84
N MET A 90 9.34 -0.12 1.95
CA MET A 90 9.92 -0.10 3.30
C MET A 90 9.22 -1.11 4.21
N VAL A 91 8.71 -0.68 5.37
CA VAL A 91 8.14 -1.57 6.39
C VAL A 91 6.88 -2.27 5.84
N PRO A 92 6.83 -3.62 5.85
CA PRO A 92 5.66 -4.39 5.42
C PRO A 92 4.51 -4.28 6.41
N PHE A 93 3.28 -4.45 5.92
CA PHE A 93 2.07 -4.59 6.73
C PHE A 93 1.62 -6.05 6.74
N ASP A 94 2.49 -6.88 7.31
CA ASP A 94 2.35 -8.31 7.50
C ASP A 94 2.18 -8.63 9.01
N ASN A 95 2.38 -9.89 9.41
CA ASN A 95 2.31 -10.31 10.80
C ASN A 95 3.59 -10.00 11.62
N ALA A 96 4.66 -9.49 10.99
CA ALA A 96 5.95 -9.21 11.63
C ALA A 96 6.66 -7.97 11.01
N PRO A 97 6.03 -6.78 11.02
CA PRO A 97 6.54 -5.58 10.36
C PRO A 97 7.95 -5.17 10.83
N GLN A 98 8.28 -5.48 12.08
CA GLN A 98 9.59 -5.21 12.69
C GLN A 98 10.75 -6.01 12.07
N ASP A 99 10.48 -7.10 11.35
CA ASP A 99 11.51 -7.94 10.74
C ASP A 99 11.99 -7.35 9.39
N ILE A 100 11.25 -6.38 8.83
CA ILE A 100 11.59 -5.64 7.60
C ILE A 100 11.93 -6.59 6.44
N ASN A 101 11.08 -7.59 6.21
CA ASN A 101 11.18 -8.51 5.09
C ASN A 101 9.97 -8.31 4.17
N VAL A 102 10.12 -7.58 3.07
CA VAL A 102 9.01 -7.33 2.13
C VAL A 102 8.69 -8.52 1.21
N PRO A 103 9.67 -9.24 0.63
CA PRO A 103 9.36 -10.29 -0.34
C PRO A 103 9.01 -11.63 0.35
N HIS A 104 7.77 -11.78 0.81
CA HIS A 104 7.25 -13.02 1.41
C HIS A 104 5.71 -13.13 1.29
N ASP A 105 5.15 -14.27 1.71
CA ASP A 105 3.75 -14.63 1.47
C ASP A 105 2.85 -14.52 2.73
N ASP A 106 3.26 -13.81 3.78
CA ASP A 106 2.49 -13.70 5.04
C ASP A 106 1.64 -12.41 5.14
N TYR A 107 1.22 -11.87 4.00
CA TYR A 107 0.36 -10.70 3.93
C TYR A 107 -1.14 -11.04 4.04
N PRO A 108 -1.97 -10.09 4.51
CA PRO A 108 -3.41 -10.29 4.52
C PRO A 108 -3.96 -10.50 3.11
N HIS A 109 -4.91 -11.43 3.01
CA HIS A 109 -5.69 -11.66 1.81
C HIS A 109 -7.02 -10.90 1.91
N SER A 110 -7.52 -10.45 0.77
CA SER A 110 -8.90 -9.98 0.69
C SER A 110 -9.88 -11.16 0.79
N ASP A 111 -11.08 -10.92 1.28
CA ASP A 111 -12.15 -11.94 1.29
C ASP A 111 -12.75 -12.18 -0.11
N GLU A 112 -13.81 -13.01 -0.15
CA GLU A 112 -14.53 -13.37 -1.38
C GLU A 112 -15.23 -12.17 -2.06
N GLU A 113 -15.49 -11.10 -1.30
CA GLU A 113 -16.13 -9.87 -1.80
C GLU A 113 -15.09 -8.81 -2.20
N GLY A 114 -13.79 -9.09 -2.03
CA GLY A 114 -12.73 -8.12 -2.29
C GLY A 114 -12.64 -7.05 -1.20
N ASN A 115 -13.08 -7.36 0.03
CA ASN A 115 -12.77 -6.55 1.20
C ASN A 115 -11.40 -6.98 1.73
N TRP A 116 -10.52 -6.00 1.92
CA TRP A 116 -9.18 -6.21 2.46
C TRP A 116 -8.99 -5.37 3.72
N LYS A 117 -8.38 -5.96 4.75
CA LYS A 117 -8.15 -5.31 6.04
C LYS A 117 -6.77 -5.65 6.59
N TYR A 118 -6.14 -4.65 7.21
CA TYR A 118 -4.96 -4.80 8.05
C TYR A 118 -5.13 -4.06 9.38
N GLU A 119 -4.64 -4.65 10.48
CA GLU A 119 -4.62 -4.04 11.81
C GLU A 119 -3.39 -4.51 12.59
N PHE A 120 -2.61 -3.58 13.14
CA PHE A 120 -1.41 -3.81 13.96
C PHE A 120 -1.34 -2.83 15.13
#